data_AF-A0AAQ0MEM3-F1
#
_entry.id   AF-A0AAQ0MEM3-F1
#
_cell.length_a   1.000
_cell.length_b   1.000
_cell.length_c   1.000
_cell.angle_alpha   90.00
_cell.angle_beta   90.00
_cell.angle_gamma   90.00
#
_symmetry.space_group_name_H-M   'P 1'
#
loop_
_entity.id
_entity.type
_entity.pdbx_description
1 polymer ?
#
loop_
_entity_poly.entity_id
_entity_poly.type
_entity_poly.pdbx_seq_one_letter_code
_entity_poly.pdbx_strand_id
1 'polypeptide(L)' 'IMTKDKQFVVSHDNNLKRLTGVNKNISESNFKDVVGLKMRQNGHEAKLVSLDEFIETAKQSNVKLLVE' A
#
# COMPACT_ATOMS: atom_id res chain seq x y z
N ILE A 1 1.25 -6.54 -2.53
CA ILE A 1 1.22 -7.60 -1.48
C ILE A 1 -0.23 -7.94 -1.14
N MET A 2 -0.56 -9.22 -0.94
CA MET A 2 -1.91 -9.68 -0.57
C MET A 2 -2.10 -9.72 0.95
N THR A 3 -3.24 -9.23 1.44
CA THR A 3 -3.64 -9.28 2.86
C THR A 3 -4.26 -10.61 3.26
N LYS A 4 -4.49 -10.84 4.55
CA LYS A 4 -5.11 -12.06 5.08
C LYS A 4 -6.50 -12.32 4.49
N ASP A 5 -7.27 -11.26 4.27
CA ASP A 5 -8.61 -11.26 3.64
C ASP A 5 -8.56 -11.17 2.10
N LYS A 6 -7.41 -11.52 1.50
CA LYS A 6 -7.21 -11.67 0.06
C LYS A 6 -7.44 -10.39 -0.76
N GLN A 7 -7.07 -9.24 -0.20
CA GLN A 7 -7.08 -7.96 -0.91
C GLN A 7 -5.66 -7.55 -1.28
N PHE A 8 -5.48 -6.83 -2.40
CA PHE A 8 -4.16 -6.36 -2.83
C PHE A 8 -3.89 -4.94 -2.36
N VAL A 9 -2.72 -4.76 -1.77
CA VAL A 9 -2.18 -3.48 -1.30
C VAL A 9 -0.88 -3.17 -2.04
N VAL A 10 -0.72 -1.91 -2.45
CA VAL A 10 0.51 -1.44 -3.10
C VAL A 10 1.55 -1.17 -2.02
N SER A 11 2.55 -2.05 -1.95
CA SER A 11 3.69 -1.92 -1.04
C SER A 11 4.84 -2.77 -1.56
N HIS A 12 6.06 -2.27 -1.40
CA HIS A 12 7.29 -3.05 -1.62
C HIS A 12 7.58 -3.97 -0.42
N ASP A 13 7.44 -3.46 0.81
CA ASP A 13 7.74 -4.23 2.01
C ASP A 13 6.49 -4.90 2.56
N ASN A 14 6.64 -6.14 3.05
CA ASN A 14 5.57 -6.80 3.80
C ASN A 14 5.39 -6.20 5.20
N ASN A 15 6.47 -5.80 5.86
CA ASN A 15 6.39 -5.20 7.19
C ASN A 15 6.27 -3.67 7.11
N LEU A 16 5.25 -3.11 7.75
CA LEU A 16 4.92 -1.69 7.69
C LEU A 16 5.82 -0.79 8.54
N LYS A 17 6.73 -1.35 9.35
CA LYS A 17 7.53 -0.59 10.32
C LYS A 17 8.41 0.46 9.67
N ARG A 18 9.01 0.17 8.50
CA ARG A 18 9.96 1.08 7.84
C ARG A 18 9.32 2.40 7.44
N LEU A 19 8.10 2.38 6.90
CA LEU A 19 7.46 3.56 6.31
C LEU A 19 6.33 4.13 7.19
N THR A 20 5.72 3.34 8.07
CA THR A 20 4.61 3.79 8.93
C THR A 20 4.96 3.83 10.41
N GLY A 21 6.05 3.18 10.83
CA GLY A 21 6.38 2.94 12.24
C GLY A 21 5.58 1.81 12.91
N VAL A 22 4.54 1.28 12.25
CA VAL A 22 3.70 0.20 12.77
C VAL A 22 4.34 -1.15 12.49
N ASN A 23 4.72 -1.90 13.53
CA ASN A 23 5.29 -3.24 13.37
C ASN A 23 4.21 -4.30 13.11
N LYS A 24 3.69 -4.33 11.87
CA LYS A 24 2.73 -5.33 11.39
C LYS A 24 3.10 -5.77 9.98
N ASN A 25 2.83 -7.04 9.68
CA ASN A 25 2.94 -7.57 8.32
C ASN A 25 1.60 -7.41 7.59
N ILE A 26 1.64 -6.96 6.33
CA ILE A 26 0.47 -6.79 5.47
C ILE A 26 -0.21 -8.15 5.25
N SER A 27 0.58 -9.20 4.99
CA SER A 27 0.08 -10.56 4.75
C SER A 27 -0.69 -11.19 5.92
N GLU A 28 -0.49 -10.67 7.13
CA GLU A 28 -1.11 -11.18 8.36
C GLU A 28 -2.27 -10.29 8.85
N SER A 29 -2.44 -9.12 8.23
CA SER A 29 -3.44 -8.12 8.60
C SER A 29 -4.65 -8.18 7.67
N ASN A 30 -5.81 -7.68 8.11
CA ASN A 30 -6.93 -7.43 7.20
C ASN A 30 -6.72 -6.11 6.47
N PHE A 31 -7.30 -5.99 5.27
CA PHE A 31 -7.20 -4.81 4.43
C PHE A 31 -7.56 -3.51 5.16
N LYS A 32 -8.67 -3.52 5.90
CA LYS A 32 -9.16 -2.34 6.65
C LYS A 32 -8.21 -1.88 7.76
N ASP A 33 -7.34 -2.76 8.25
CA ASP A 33 -6.39 -2.45 9.32
C ASP A 33 -5.12 -1.78 8.80
N VAL A 34 -4.85 -1.87 7.50
CA VAL A 34 -3.60 -1.40 6.88
C VAL A 34 -3.81 -0.28 5.86
N VAL A 35 -4.91 -0.29 5.11
CA VAL A 35 -5.19 0.75 4.12
C VAL A 35 -5.49 2.08 4.81
N GLY A 36 -4.96 3.16 4.25
CA GLY A 36 -5.04 4.50 4.82
C GLY A 36 -3.97 4.82 5.87
N LEU A 37 -3.13 3.85 6.27
CA LEU A 37 -1.98 4.13 7.12
C LEU A 37 -1.06 5.16 6.46
N LYS A 38 -0.66 6.17 7.24
CA LYS A 38 0.26 7.19 6.76
C LYS A 38 1.67 6.62 6.64
N MET A 39 2.26 6.80 5.47
CA MET A 39 3.63 6.45 5.16
C MET A 39 4.46 7.73 5.08
N ARG A 40 5.70 7.68 5.57
CA ARG A 40 6.63 8.80 5.56
C ARG A 40 8.00 8.35 5.09
N GLN A 41 8.56 9.08 4.12
CA GLN A 41 9.93 8.87 3.68
C GLN A 41 10.50 10.15 3.09
N ASN A 42 11.71 10.55 3.51
CA ASN A 42 12.45 11.68 2.93
C ASN A 42 11.60 12.96 2.81
N GLY A 43 10.85 13.31 3.85
CA GLY A 43 9.98 14.51 3.88
C GLY A 43 8.67 14.39 3.10
N HIS A 44 8.41 13.27 2.42
CA HIS A 44 7.17 13.01 1.71
C HIS A 44 6.22 12.19 2.59
N GLU A 45 4.93 12.52 2.54
CA GLU A 45 3.86 11.73 3.16
C GLU A 45 2.95 11.15 2.09
N ALA A 46 2.54 9.90 2.28
CA ALA A 46 1.56 9.22 1.46
C ALA A 46 0.65 8.35 2.34
N LYS A 47 -0.36 7.73 1.73
CA LYS A 47 -1.17 6.70 2.38
C LYS A 47 -0.95 5.37 1.69
N LEU A 48 -1.06 4.29 2.45
CA LEU A 48 -1.13 2.95 1.91
C LEU A 48 -2.48 2.76 1.19
N VAL A 49 -2.46 2.33 -0.07
CA VAL A 49 -3.64 2.24 -0.95
C VAL A 49 -3.81 0.83 -1.52
N SER A 50 -5.01 0.53 -2.01
CA SER A 50 -5.25 -0.71 -2.76
C SER A 50 -4.62 -0.65 -4.14
N LEU A 51 -4.43 -1.83 -4.75
CA LEU A 51 -4.02 -1.91 -6.15
C LEU A 51 -5.08 -1.28 -7.08
N ASP A 52 -6.37 -1.47 -6.79
CA ASP A 52 -7.46 -0.93 -7.59
C ASP A 52 -7.45 0.61 -7.61
N GLU A 53 -7.33 1.26 -6.44
CA GLU A 53 -7.25 2.72 -6.33
C GLU A 53 -6.04 3.28 -7.09
N PHE A 54 -4.91 2.56 -7.02
CA PHE A 54 -3.70 2.93 -7.74
C PHE A 54 -3.86 2.80 -9.26
N ILE A 55 -4.52 1.74 -9.74
CA ILE A 55 -4.83 1.54 -11.17
C ILE A 55 -5.77 2.64 -11.68
N GLU A 56 -6.80 3.00 -10.91
CA GLU A 56 -7.72 4.08 -11.29
C GLU A 56 -6.99 5.42 -11.42
N THR A 57 -6.12 5.74 -10.46
CA THR A 57 -5.30 6.96 -10.48
C THR A 57 -4.34 6.98 -11.68
N ALA A 58 -3.72 5.84 -12.00
CA ALA A 58 -2.81 5.73 -13.15
C ALA A 58 -3.54 5.90 -14.49
N LYS A 59 -4.74 5.33 -14.63
CA LYS A 59 -5.61 5.52 -15.81
C LYS A 59 -5.98 6.99 -15.99
N GLN A 60 -6.39 7.67 -14.91
CA GLN A 60 -6.73 9.10 -14.94
C GLN A 60 -5.52 9.97 -15.33
N SER A 61 -4.33 9.56 -14.92
CA SER A 61 -3.07 10.26 -15.22
C SER A 61 -2.45 9.86 -16.56
N ASN A 62 -3.07 8.94 -17.31
CA ASN A 62 -2.56 8.35 -18.55
C ASN A 62 -1.14 7.77 -18.40
N VAL A 63 -0.85 7.14 -17.25
CA VAL A 63 0.44 6.51 -16.93
C VAL A 63 0.31 4.99 -17.04
N LYS A 64 1.23 4.35 -17.76
CA LYS A 64 1.33 2.89 -17.82
C LYS A 64 1.97 2.36 -16.54
N LEU A 65 1.35 1.35 -15.94
CA LEU A 65 1.87 0.69 -14.74
C LEU A 65 2.71 -0.53 -15.13
N LEU A 66 3.87 -0.66 -14.51
CA LEU A 66 4.64 -1.90 -14.41
C LEU A 66 4.46 -2.42 -12.99
N VAL A 67 3.93 -3.63 -12.85
CA VAL A 67 3.68 -4.26 -11.55
C VAL A 67 4.70 -5.38 -11.35
N GLU A 68 5.33 -5.40 -10.17
CA GLU A 68 6.32 -6.38 -9.71
C GLU A 68 5.72 -7.37 -8.70
#